data_AF-A0A0A9WU52-F1
#
_entry.id   AF-A0A0A9WU52-F1
#
_cell.length_a   1.000
_cell.length_b   1.000
_cell.length_c   1.000
_cell.angle_alpha   90.00
_cell.angle_beta   90.00
_cell.angle_gamma   90.00
#
_symmetry.space_group_name_H-M   'P 1'
#
loop_
_entity.id
_entity.type
_entity.pdbx_description
1 polymer ?
#
loop_
_entity_poly.entity_id
_entity_poly.type
_entity_poly.pdbx_seq_one_letter_code
_entity_poly.pdbx_strand_id
1 'polypeptide(L)'
;MDKNSGKEKATMSGSKMMSKDFVFESQLGTGAFSKVMVGLHKPTNKHYAVKVVSKQTILNIQNEEERARMASVVRREAQMLRLCNHANIVKFYASMQSLQDLYFITELCDGG
;
A
#
# COMPACT_ATOMS: atom_id res chain seq x y z
N MET A 1 -34.79 -35.22 -10.11
CA MET A 1 -35.07 -34.27 -9.01
C MET A 1 -34.13 -34.75 -7.91
N ASP A 2 -32.97 -34.15 -7.67
CA ASP A 2 -32.75 -32.74 -7.35
C ASP A 2 -31.56 -32.08 -8.06
N LYS A 3 -31.64 -30.75 -8.10
CA LYS A 3 -30.83 -29.82 -8.86
C LYS A 3 -29.65 -29.31 -8.01
N ASN A 4 -28.47 -29.30 -8.62
CA ASN A 4 -27.45 -28.24 -8.64
C ASN A 4 -27.34 -27.23 -7.46
N SER A 5 -26.17 -27.16 -6.83
CA SER A 5 -25.36 -25.93 -6.62
C SER A 5 -24.21 -26.28 -5.64
N GLY A 6 -22.93 -26.15 -5.97
CA GLY A 6 -22.31 -25.04 -6.68
C GLY A 6 -22.00 -23.93 -5.68
N LYS A 7 -20.89 -24.06 -4.94
CA LYS A 7 -20.18 -22.88 -4.43
C LYS A 7 -18.78 -22.93 -5.00
N GLU A 8 -18.68 -22.31 -6.18
CA GLU A 8 -17.45 -21.84 -6.78
C GLU A 8 -16.56 -21.22 -5.72
N LYS A 9 -15.32 -21.70 -5.64
CA LYS A 9 -14.23 -20.94 -5.06
C LYS A 9 -14.21 -19.61 -5.82
N ALA A 10 -14.59 -18.53 -5.13
CA ALA A 10 -14.42 -17.19 -5.65
C ALA A 10 -12.92 -16.94 -5.81
N THR A 11 -12.42 -17.25 -7.01
CA THR A 11 -11.16 -16.73 -7.52
C THR A 11 -11.32 -15.21 -7.50
N MET A 12 -10.77 -14.55 -6.48
CA MET A 12 -10.81 -13.09 -6.33
C MET A 12 -10.07 -12.46 -7.50
N SER A 13 -10.80 -12.25 -8.60
CA SER A 13 -10.42 -11.40 -9.72
C SER A 13 -9.99 -10.05 -9.15
N GLY A 14 -8.73 -9.69 -9.35
CA GLY A 14 -8.06 -8.57 -8.71
C GLY A 14 -8.76 -7.25 -8.98
N SER A 15 -9.66 -6.86 -8.08
CA SER A 15 -10.25 -5.53 -8.09
C SER A 15 -9.15 -4.54 -7.72
N LYS A 16 -8.90 -3.58 -8.62
CA LYS A 16 -7.97 -2.49 -8.39
C LYS A 16 -8.37 -1.74 -7.10
N MET A 17 -7.55 -1.85 -6.06
CA MET A 17 -7.76 -1.12 -4.81
C MET A 17 -7.71 0.39 -5.07
N MET A 18 -8.62 1.16 -4.44
CA MET A 18 -8.61 2.62 -4.46
C MET A 18 -8.45 3.19 -3.05
N SER A 19 -7.81 4.37 -2.94
CA SER A 19 -7.57 5.01 -1.63
C SER A 19 -8.87 5.33 -0.88
N LYS A 20 -9.95 5.65 -1.60
CA LYS A 20 -11.29 5.90 -1.05
C LYS A 20 -11.95 4.67 -0.42
N ASP A 21 -11.46 3.47 -0.75
CA ASP A 21 -12.00 2.20 -0.23
C ASP A 21 -11.39 1.83 1.13
N PHE A 22 -10.44 2.63 1.62
CA PHE A 22 -9.76 2.42 2.89
C PHE A 22 -10.28 3.37 3.98
N VAL A 23 -10.47 2.82 5.18
CA VAL A 23 -10.53 3.59 6.41
C VAL A 23 -9.17 3.51 7.08
N PHE A 24 -8.52 4.65 7.30
CA PHE A 24 -7.25 4.73 8.02
C PHE A 24 -7.50 4.79 9.53
N GLU A 25 -6.83 3.91 10.26
CA GLU A 25 -7.02 3.73 11.71
C GLU A 25 -5.79 4.22 12.48
N SER A 26 -5.08 3.34 13.19
CA SER A 26 -3.92 3.68 14.00
C SER A 26 -2.65 3.86 13.17
N GLN A 27 -1.71 4.67 13.68
CA GLN A 27 -0.38 4.82 13.10
C GLN A 27 0.55 3.72 13.64
N LEU A 28 1.23 3.02 12.73
CA LEU A 28 2.22 1.98 13.03
C LEU A 28 3.65 2.56 13.08
N GLY A 29 3.94 3.61 12.30
CA GLY A 29 5.27 4.18 12.25
C GLY A 29 5.37 5.48 11.46
N THR A 30 6.52 6.14 11.58
CA THR A 30 6.85 7.39 10.90
C THR A 30 8.21 7.28 10.23
N GLY A 31 8.31 7.79 9.01
CA GLY A 31 9.57 8.05 8.31
C GLY A 31 9.66 9.52 7.90
N ALA A 32 10.77 9.92 7.28
CA ALA A 32 11.08 11.32 7.00
C ALA A 32 9.99 12.08 6.21
N PHE A 33 9.32 11.41 5.26
CA PHE A 33 8.26 11.99 4.40
C PHE A 33 7.10 11.00 4.21
N SER A 34 6.98 10.05 5.15
CA SER A 34 5.97 9.02 5.09
C SER A 34 5.48 8.62 6.47
N LYS A 35 4.26 8.13 6.53
CA LYS A 35 3.72 7.45 7.72
C LYS A 35 3.15 6.11 7.34
N VAL A 36 3.20 5.16 8.25
CA VAL A 36 2.59 3.85 8.08
C VAL A 36 1.37 3.78 8.99
N MET A 37 0.21 3.47 8.41
CA MET A 37 -1.07 3.39 9.11
C MET A 37 -1.65 1.99 8.96
N VAL A 38 -2.45 1.54 9.92
CA VAL A 38 -3.41 0.46 9.69
C VAL A 38 -4.51 0.99 8.78
N GLY A 39 -4.82 0.25 7.72
CA GLY A 39 -5.89 0.58 6.79
C GLY A 39 -6.87 -0.58 6.61
N LEU A 40 -8.15 -0.35 6.91
CA LEU A 40 -9.24 -1.29 6.65
C LEU A 40 -9.77 -1.10 5.23
N HIS A 41 -9.56 -2.09 4.36
CA HIS A 41 -10.16 -2.11 3.02
C HIS A 41 -11.62 -2.56 3.11
N LYS A 42 -12.56 -1.62 2.97
CA LYS A 42 -14.00 -1.85 3.15
C LYS A 42 -14.56 -3.00 2.28
N PRO A 43 -14.23 -3.11 0.97
CA PRO A 43 -14.79 -4.16 0.12
C PRO A 43 -14.45 -5.58 0.57
N THR A 44 -13.27 -5.80 1.15
CA THR A 44 -12.80 -7.14 1.58
C THR A 44 -12.80 -7.33 3.09
N ASN A 45 -13.13 -6.28 3.85
CA ASN A 45 -13.06 -6.24 5.31
C ASN A 45 -11.71 -6.75 5.88
N LYS A 46 -10.60 -6.40 5.22
CA LYS A 46 -9.25 -6.84 5.58
C LYS A 46 -8.38 -5.65 5.97
N HIS A 47 -7.58 -5.81 7.02
CA HIS A 47 -6.58 -4.83 7.45
C HIS A 47 -5.26 -5.00 6.68
N TYR A 48 -4.62 -3.87 6.42
CA TYR A 48 -3.34 -3.76 5.72
C TYR A 48 -2.45 -2.74 6.44
N ALA A 49 -1.14 -2.85 6.24
CA ALA A 49 -0.24 -1.74 6.50
C ALA A 49 -0.23 -0.83 5.26
N VAL A 50 -0.47 0.45 5.46
CA VAL A 50 -0.52 1.45 4.40
C VAL A 50 0.55 2.49 4.63
N LYS A 51 1.62 2.43 3.82
CA LYS A 51 2.63 3.48 3.79
C LYS A 51 2.14 4.63 2.92
N VAL A 52 1.92 5.79 3.52
CA VAL A 52 1.55 7.04 2.85
C VAL A 52 2.80 7.89 2.69
N VAL A 53 3.18 8.20 1.46
CA VAL A 53 4.34 9.04 1.13
C VAL A 53 3.85 10.36 0.54
N SER A 54 4.19 11.49 1.18
CA SER A 54 3.78 12.81 0.71
C SER A 54 4.62 13.27 -0.47
N LYS A 55 3.99 13.34 -1.65
CA LYS A 55 4.62 13.92 -2.85
C LYS A 55 4.84 15.40 -2.66
N GLN A 56 3.91 16.10 -2.01
CA GLN A 56 4.03 17.53 -1.77
C GLN A 56 5.28 17.86 -0.96
N THR A 57 5.58 17.05 0.06
CA THR A 57 6.78 17.22 0.88
C THR A 57 8.04 17.09 0.03
N ILE A 58 8.11 16.10 -0.86
CA ILE A 58 9.26 15.92 -1.77
C ILE A 58 9.35 17.08 -2.77
N LEU A 59 8.24 17.48 -3.36
CA LEU A 59 8.19 18.54 -4.37
C LEU A 59 8.56 19.92 -3.79
N ASN A 60 8.29 20.14 -2.49
CA ASN A 60 8.62 21.40 -1.80
C ASN A 60 10.08 21.50 -1.35
N ILE A 61 10.90 20.47 -1.54
CA ILE A 61 12.34 20.52 -1.24
C ILE A 61 13.00 21.52 -2.22
N GLN A 62 13.63 22.55 -1.66
CA GLN A 62 14.27 23.63 -2.41
C GLN A 62 15.59 23.19 -3.06
N ASN A 63 16.33 22.31 -2.39
CA ASN A 63 17.57 21.75 -2.92
C ASN A 63 17.22 20.71 -4.01
N GLU A 64 17.56 21.02 -5.25
CA GLU A 64 17.30 20.15 -6.42
C GLU A 64 17.94 18.76 -6.31
N GLU A 65 19.17 18.67 -5.79
CA GLU A 65 19.88 17.41 -5.61
C GLU A 65 19.18 16.54 -4.55
N GLU A 66 18.80 17.15 -3.43
CA GLU A 66 18.06 16.47 -2.36
C GLU A 66 16.69 16.01 -2.85
N ARG A 67 15.96 16.85 -3.60
CA ARG A 67 14.67 16.51 -4.19
C ARG A 67 14.80 15.31 -5.13
N ALA A 68 15.77 15.33 -6.04
CA ALA A 68 16.02 14.24 -6.98
C ALA A 68 16.40 12.94 -6.26
N ARG A 69 17.23 13.05 -5.21
CA ARG A 69 17.61 11.91 -4.35
C ARG A 69 16.39 11.32 -3.64
N MET A 70 15.51 12.14 -3.06
CA MET A 70 14.33 11.63 -2.37
C MET A 70 13.33 10.99 -3.34
N ALA A 71 13.12 11.60 -4.50
CA ALA A 71 12.29 11.00 -5.55
C ALA A 71 12.84 9.66 -6.02
N SER A 72 14.16 9.50 -6.14
CA SER A 72 14.78 8.23 -6.55
C SER A 72 14.64 7.15 -5.47
N VAL A 73 14.76 7.50 -4.18
CA VAL A 73 14.53 6.58 -3.05
C VAL A 73 13.11 6.02 -3.10
N VAL A 74 12.10 6.87 -3.28
CA VAL A 74 10.69 6.43 -3.33
C VAL A 74 10.41 5.55 -4.56
N ARG A 75 10.99 5.89 -5.72
CA ARG A 75 10.87 5.07 -6.93
C ARG A 75 11.51 3.69 -6.75
N ARG A 76 12.70 3.65 -6.16
CA ARG A 76 13.42 2.40 -5.88
C ARG A 76 12.63 1.53 -4.90
N GLU A 77 12.07 2.12 -3.85
CA GLU A 77 11.23 1.39 -2.89
C GLU A 77 10.02 0.74 -3.59
N ALA A 78 9.29 1.50 -4.41
CA ALA A 78 8.16 0.97 -5.16
C ALA A 78 8.55 -0.17 -6.12
N GLN A 79 9.73 -0.09 -6.75
CA GLN A 79 10.26 -1.15 -7.61
C GLN A 79 10.62 -2.40 -6.81
N MET A 80 11.36 -2.24 -5.70
CA MET A 80 11.78 -3.37 -4.86
C MET A 80 10.59 -4.12 -4.29
N LEU A 81 9.59 -3.41 -3.75
CA LEU A 81 8.38 -4.03 -3.19
C LEU A 81 7.61 -4.84 -4.23
N ARG A 82 7.62 -4.43 -5.50
CA ARG A 82 6.97 -5.18 -6.59
C ARG A 82 7.71 -6.46 -6.97
N LEU A 83 9.02 -6.52 -6.76
CA LEU A 83 9.85 -7.66 -7.10
C LEU A 83 9.93 -8.70 -5.99
N CYS A 84 9.63 -8.32 -4.74
CA CYS A 84 9.68 -9.21 -3.59
C CYS A 84 8.41 -10.07 -3.49
N ASN A 85 8.57 -11.39 -3.66
CA ASN A 85 7.52 -12.37 -3.37
C ASN A 85 8.14 -13.61 -2.71
N HIS A 86 8.24 -13.59 -1.38
CA HIS A 86 8.86 -14.64 -0.59
C HIS A 86 8.13 -14.80 0.76
N ALA A 87 8.08 -16.01 1.31
CA ALA A 87 7.33 -16.30 2.54
C ALA A 87 7.76 -15.47 3.77
N ASN A 88 9.03 -15.04 3.80
CA ASN A 88 9.61 -14.26 4.89
C ASN A 88 9.79 -12.77 4.56
N ILE A 89 9.14 -12.27 3.49
CA ILE A 89 9.15 -10.85 3.12
C ILE A 89 7.71 -10.37 3.05
N VAL A 90 7.45 -9.20 3.63
CA VAL A 90 6.11 -8.59 3.65
C VAL A 90 5.48 -8.59 2.26
N LYS A 91 4.26 -9.11 2.16
CA LYS A 91 3.58 -9.19 0.86
C LYS A 91 3.17 -7.80 0.39
N PHE A 92 3.57 -7.42 -0.82
CA PHE A 92 3.06 -6.24 -1.51
C PHE A 92 1.78 -6.58 -2.28
N TYR A 93 0.71 -5.83 -2.02
CA TYR A 93 -0.59 -6.05 -2.66
C TYR A 93 -0.87 -5.07 -3.79
N ALA A 94 -0.63 -3.78 -3.55
CA ALA A 94 -0.96 -2.72 -4.50
C ALA A 94 -0.21 -1.42 -4.18
N SER A 95 -0.15 -0.53 -5.18
CA SER A 95 0.17 0.88 -4.97
C SER A 95 -0.93 1.75 -5.56
N MET A 96 -1.24 2.85 -4.90
CA MET A 96 -2.18 3.86 -5.36
C MET A 96 -1.52 5.24 -5.31
N GLN A 97 -2.07 6.19 -6.05
CA GLN A 97 -1.61 7.57 -5.99
C GLN A 97 -2.79 8.53 -6.02
N SER A 98 -2.70 9.60 -5.23
CA SER A 98 -3.54 10.79 -5.34
C SER A 98 -2.74 11.92 -5.98
N LEU A 99 -3.24 13.16 -6.00
CA LEU A 99 -2.43 14.32 -6.41
C LEU A 99 -1.30 14.60 -5.42
N GLN A 100 -1.52 14.38 -4.13
CA GLN A 100 -0.61 14.78 -3.06
C GLN A 100 0.22 13.62 -2.50
N ASP A 101 -0.24 12.38 -2.62
CA ASP A 101 0.35 11.24 -1.93
C ASP A 101 0.52 10.01 -2.83
N LEU A 102 1.45 9.15 -2.43
CA LEU A 102 1.55 7.75 -2.86
C LEU A 102 1.18 6.84 -1.69
N TYR A 103 0.52 5.73 -1.99
CA TYR A 103 0.10 4.73 -1.02
C TYR A 103 0.67 3.37 -1.42
N PHE A 104 1.40 2.71 -0.53
CA PHE A 104 1.82 1.32 -0.70
C PHE A 104 1.05 0.43 0.27
N ILE A 105 0.36 -0.57 -0.29
CA ILE A 105 -0.48 -1.51 0.45
C ILE A 105 0.30 -2.80 0.62
N THR A 106 0.66 -3.10 1.87
CA THR A 106 1.38 -4.31 2.24
C THR A 106 0.60 -5.10 3.29
N GLU A 107 1.03 -6.33 3.49
CA GLU A 107 0.65 -7.13 4.64
C GLU A 107 0.82 -6.35 5.94
N LEU A 108 -0.17 -6.46 6.82
CA LEU A 108 -0.06 -6.00 8.20
C LEU A 108 0.59 -7.13 8.99
N CYS A 109 1.76 -6.85 9.57
CA CYS A 109 2.45 -7.77 10.46
C CYS A 109 2.19 -7.35 11.91
N ASP A 110 1.84 -8.33 12.73
CA ASP A 110 1.40 -8.22 14.11
C ASP A 110 2.51 -8.60 15.12
N GLY A 111 3.66 -9.07 14.63
CA GLY A 111 4.88 -9.26 15.41
C GLY A 111 5.91 -8.18 15.08
N GLY A 112 6.21 -7.33 16.07
CA GLY A 112 7.39 -6.46 16.03
C GLY A 112 8.68 -7.27 16.16
#